data_AF-A0A2H3KRB0-F1
#
_entry.id   AF-A0A2H3KRB0-F1
#
_cell.length_a   1.000
_cell.length_b   1.000
_cell.length_c   1.000
_cell.angle_alpha   90.00
_cell.angle_beta   90.00
_cell.angle_gamma   90.00
#
_symmetry.space_group_name_H-M   'P 1'
#
loop_
_entity.id
_entity.type
_entity.pdbx_description
1 polymer ?
#
loop_
_entity_poly.entity_id
_entity_poly.type
_entity_poly.pdbx_seq_one_letter_code
_entity_poly.pdbx_strand_id
1 'polypeptide(L)'
;MHSFLRKAGYVLANMVVMVILHGNSKQFWPKIPYLSLRNEGTPEHMRLLLHTTTIVTAGEALIGQMPRERWLPRAIVLGLIPASLPLLLFFGQKVLRLQGQAAEVYNLALVPILPIASTLLEDAITGSLAAIDHAPEDQADYSHLV
;
A
#
# COMPACT_ATOMS: atom_id res chain seq x y z
N MET A 1 -4.52 18.91 -9.52
CA MET A 1 -5.76 18.45 -8.83
C MET A 1 -6.15 17.01 -9.18
N HIS A 2 -6.22 16.60 -10.46
CA HIS A 2 -6.69 15.26 -10.84
C HIS A 2 -5.88 14.10 -10.22
N SER A 3 -4.55 14.18 -10.21
CA SER A 3 -3.67 13.18 -9.57
C SER A 3 -3.88 13.08 -8.04
N PHE A 4 -4.10 14.21 -7.37
CA PHE A 4 -4.35 14.23 -5.92
C PHE A 4 -5.69 13.59 -5.55
N LEU A 5 -6.76 13.90 -6.30
CA LEU A 5 -8.08 13.30 -6.13
C LEU A 5 -8.04 11.78 -6.32
N ARG A 6 -7.30 11.29 -7.32
CA ARG A 6 -7.13 9.85 -7.54
C ARG A 6 -6.41 9.18 -6.36
N LYS A 7 -5.33 9.78 -5.85
CA LYS A 7 -4.61 9.25 -4.67
C LYS A 7 -5.49 9.25 -3.43
N ALA A 8 -6.22 10.33 -3.17
CA ALA A 8 -7.16 10.39 -2.06
C ALA A 8 -8.26 9.34 -2.20
N GLY A 9 -8.79 9.15 -3.41
CA GLY A 9 -9.75 8.08 -3.73
C GLY A 9 -9.19 6.69 -3.45
N TYR A 10 -7.96 6.40 -3.86
CA TYR A 10 -7.29 5.14 -3.57
C TYR A 10 -7.12 4.88 -2.07
N VAL A 11 -6.66 5.89 -1.32
CA VAL A 11 -6.50 5.79 0.14
C VAL A 11 -7.84 5.52 0.81
N LEU A 12 -8.88 6.29 0.46
CA LEU A 12 -10.23 6.10 0.99
C LEU A 12 -10.81 4.74 0.63
N ALA A 13 -10.65 4.29 -0.62
CA ALA A 13 -11.11 2.97 -1.06
C ALA A 13 -10.44 1.84 -0.25
N ASN A 14 -9.13 1.93 -0.01
CA ASN A 14 -8.42 0.97 0.84
C ASN A 14 -8.97 0.99 2.27
N MET A 15 -9.19 2.17 2.86
CA MET A 15 -9.76 2.26 4.21
C MET A 15 -11.16 1.64 4.29
N VAL A 16 -12.03 1.93 3.32
CA VAL A 16 -13.40 1.40 3.27
C VAL A 16 -13.40 -0.12 3.09
N VAL A 17 -12.64 -0.64 2.12
CA VAL A 17 -12.54 -2.08 1.88
C VAL A 17 -11.94 -2.80 3.09
N MET A 18 -10.92 -2.22 3.73
CA MET A 18 -10.34 -2.75 4.96
C MET A 18 -11.40 -2.90 6.04
N VAL A 19 -12.22 -1.86 6.27
CA VAL A 19 -13.29 -1.88 7.27
C VAL A 19 -14.35 -2.93 6.93
N ILE A 20 -14.72 -3.08 5.67
CA ILE A 20 -15.71 -4.09 5.24
C ILE A 20 -15.16 -5.51 5.44
N LEU A 21 -13.94 -5.79 4.99
CA LEU A 21 -13.32 -7.11 5.09
C LEU A 21 -13.02 -7.48 6.55
N HIS A 22 -12.58 -6.51 7.35
CA HIS A 22 -12.38 -6.70 8.78
C HIS A 22 -13.71 -6.82 9.53
N GLY A 23 -14.76 -6.10 9.12
CA GLY A 23 -16.10 -6.17 9.72
C GLY A 23 -16.82 -7.52 9.51
N ASN A 24 -16.38 -8.30 8.52
CA ASN A 24 -16.85 -9.66 8.28
C ASN A 24 -16.08 -10.72 9.13
N SER A 25 -14.93 -10.34 9.72
CA SER A 25 -14.38 -11.06 10.88
C SER A 25 -15.32 -10.77 12.06
N LYS A 26 -15.73 -11.79 12.82
CA LYS A 26 -16.81 -11.79 13.85
C LYS A 26 -16.68 -10.74 14.99
N GLN A 27 -15.77 -9.79 14.88
CA GLN A 27 -15.35 -8.89 15.93
C GLN A 27 -16.19 -7.58 15.96
N PHE A 28 -16.85 -7.13 14.88
CA PHE A 28 -17.16 -5.70 14.75
C PHE A 28 -18.55 -5.16 15.22
N TRP A 29 -19.46 -5.92 15.84
CA TRP A 29 -20.76 -5.36 16.33
C TRP A 29 -21.25 -6.05 17.63
N PRO A 30 -21.80 -5.37 18.66
CA PRO A 30 -21.96 -3.94 18.96
C PRO A 30 -21.20 -3.48 20.23
N LYS A 31 -20.11 -4.13 20.60
CA LYS A 31 -19.08 -3.49 21.46
C LYS A 31 -18.11 -2.89 20.48
N ILE A 32 -17.93 -1.57 20.39
CA ILE A 32 -16.88 -0.95 19.54
C ILE A 32 -15.55 -1.60 19.94
N PRO A 33 -15.04 -2.60 19.21
CA PRO A 33 -13.75 -3.16 19.53
C PRO A 33 -12.80 -2.34 18.68
N TYR A 34 -11.91 -1.63 19.35
CA TYR A 34 -10.67 -1.15 18.77
C TYR A 34 -10.26 -2.07 17.59
N LEU A 35 -9.79 -1.49 16.47
CA LEU A 35 -8.97 -2.19 15.45
C LEU A 35 -7.65 -2.65 16.09
N SER A 36 -7.77 -3.28 17.25
CA SER A 36 -6.74 -3.73 18.12
C SER A 36 -6.33 -5.06 17.53
N LEU A 37 -5.16 -5.05 16.92
CA LEU A 37 -4.40 -6.23 16.51
C LEU A 37 -4.08 -7.17 17.70
N ARG A 38 -4.74 -7.01 18.87
CA ARG A 38 -4.47 -7.74 20.11
C ARG A 38 -4.69 -9.24 19.97
N ASN A 39 -5.70 -9.64 19.19
CA ASN A 39 -6.22 -11.00 19.19
C ASN A 39 -6.07 -11.71 17.84
N GLU A 40 -5.72 -11.00 16.78
CA GLU A 40 -5.48 -11.59 15.46
C GLU A 40 -3.97 -11.71 15.22
N GLY A 41 -3.54 -12.81 14.60
CA GLY A 41 -2.13 -13.02 14.30
C GLY A 41 -1.62 -12.05 13.23
N THR A 42 -0.34 -11.71 13.26
CA THR A 42 0.37 -11.02 12.15
C THR A 42 0.02 -11.56 10.74
N PRO A 43 -0.06 -12.89 10.49
CA PRO A 43 -0.42 -13.40 9.16
C PRO A 43 -1.84 -13.04 8.73
N GLU A 44 -2.79 -12.95 9.67
CA GLU A 44 -4.17 -12.58 9.37
C GLU A 44 -4.26 -11.13 8.90
N HIS A 45 -3.54 -10.24 9.58
CA HIS A 45 -3.46 -8.84 9.19
C HIS A 45 -2.75 -8.62 7.86
N MET A 46 -1.68 -9.38 7.59
CA MET A 46 -1.00 -9.35 6.29
C MET A 46 -1.94 -9.81 5.17
N ARG A 47 -2.70 -10.90 5.40
CA ARG A 47 -3.71 -11.41 4.47
C ARG A 47 -4.80 -10.37 4.22
N LEU A 48 -5.29 -9.73 5.26
CA LEU A 48 -6.31 -8.69 5.18
C LEU A 48 -5.82 -7.48 4.37
N LEU A 49 -4.60 -7.00 4.65
CA LEU A 49 -3.98 -5.93 3.87
C LEU A 49 -3.81 -6.32 2.40
N LEU A 50 -3.32 -7.53 2.13
CA LEU A 50 -3.14 -8.03 0.77
C LEU A 50 -4.48 -8.10 0.03
N HIS A 51 -5.53 -8.65 0.64
CA HIS A 51 -6.86 -8.69 0.02
C HIS A 51 -7.41 -7.29 -0.23
N THR A 52 -7.27 -6.39 0.74
CA THR A 52 -7.75 -5.01 0.62
C THR A 52 -7.09 -4.30 -0.56
N THR A 53 -5.76 -4.30 -0.61
CA THR A 53 -5.01 -3.64 -1.67
C THR A 53 -5.25 -4.29 -3.02
N THR A 54 -5.38 -5.62 -3.07
CA THR A 54 -5.69 -6.36 -4.29
C THR A 54 -7.09 -6.04 -4.81
N ILE A 55 -8.11 -6.01 -3.94
CA ILE A 55 -9.49 -5.68 -4.32
C ILE A 55 -9.58 -4.25 -4.83
N VAL A 56 -8.95 -3.29 -4.13
CA VAL A 56 -8.95 -1.89 -4.59
C VAL A 56 -8.22 -1.76 -5.92
N THR A 57 -7.06 -2.40 -6.07
CA THR A 57 -6.31 -2.38 -7.33
C THR A 57 -7.11 -2.98 -8.48
N ALA A 58 -7.74 -4.14 -8.26
CA ALA A 58 -8.60 -4.78 -9.24
C ALA A 58 -9.79 -3.87 -9.58
N GLY A 59 -10.39 -3.22 -8.57
CA GLY A 59 -11.45 -2.23 -8.76
C GLY A 59 -11.03 -1.07 -9.65
N GLU A 60 -9.88 -0.45 -9.37
CA GLU A 60 -9.30 0.64 -10.19
C GLU A 60 -9.02 0.19 -11.63
N ALA A 61 -8.50 -1.02 -11.80
CA ALA A 61 -8.22 -1.59 -13.12
C ALA A 61 -9.50 -1.82 -13.92
N LEU A 62 -10.56 -2.33 -13.28
CA LEU A 62 -11.86 -2.61 -13.92
C LEU A 62 -12.57 -1.33 -14.38
N ILE A 63 -12.45 -0.23 -13.63
CA ILE A 63 -13.05 1.07 -14.01
C ILE A 63 -12.14 1.92 -14.92
N GLY A 64 -11.04 1.35 -15.42
CA GLY A 64 -10.12 2.01 -16.35
C GLY A 64 -9.30 3.15 -15.73
N GLN A 65 -9.21 3.24 -14.40
CA GLN A 65 -8.45 4.29 -13.71
C GLN A 65 -6.95 3.99 -13.58
N MET A 66 -6.50 2.83 -14.07
CA MET A 66 -5.12 2.35 -13.94
C MET A 66 -4.38 2.31 -15.29
N PRO A 67 -3.56 3.34 -15.61
CA PRO A 67 -2.73 3.38 -16.82
C PRO A 67 -1.77 2.19 -16.89
N ARG A 68 -1.50 1.65 -18.08
CA ARG A 68 -0.63 0.48 -18.29
C ARG A 68 0.77 0.66 -17.68
N GLU A 69 1.33 1.86 -17.76
CA GLU A 69 2.63 2.23 -17.18
C GLU A 69 2.69 2.02 -15.66
N ARG A 70 1.54 2.04 -14.96
CA ARG A 70 1.45 1.88 -13.51
C ARG A 70 1.22 0.44 -13.07
N TRP A 71 1.06 -0.51 -13.99
CA TRP A 71 0.81 -1.92 -13.65
C TRP A 71 1.99 -2.56 -12.91
N LEU A 72 3.20 -2.39 -13.43
CA LEU A 72 4.41 -2.92 -12.80
C LEU A 72 4.69 -2.24 -11.44
N PRO A 73 4.72 -0.89 -11.34
CA PRO A 73 4.84 -0.21 -10.04
C PRO A 73 3.81 -0.68 -9.02
N ARG A 74 2.53 -0.79 -9.42
CA ARG A 74 1.46 -1.26 -8.54
C ARG A 74 1.67 -2.70 -8.10
N ALA A 75 2.07 -3.61 -8.98
CA ALA A 75 2.35 -5.00 -8.63
C ALA A 75 3.47 -5.12 -7.59
N ILE A 76 4.53 -4.31 -7.75
CA ILE A 76 5.63 -4.23 -6.77
C ILE A 76 5.11 -3.74 -5.42
N VAL A 77 4.32 -2.66 -5.41
CA VAL A 77 3.74 -2.08 -4.20
C VAL A 77 2.76 -3.04 -3.51
N LEU A 78 1.98 -3.80 -4.28
CA LEU A 78 1.09 -4.86 -3.78
C LEU A 78 1.85 -5.95 -3.02
N GLY A 79 3.08 -6.26 -3.42
CA GLY A 79 3.94 -7.19 -2.68
C GLY A 79 4.60 -6.54 -1.46
N LEU A 80 5.20 -5.36 -1.64
CA LEU A 80 6.01 -4.71 -0.60
C LEU A 80 5.20 -4.23 0.60
N ILE A 81 4.04 -3.63 0.38
CA ILE A 81 3.27 -3.00 1.47
C ILE A 81 2.77 -4.05 2.48
N PRO A 82 2.09 -5.15 2.08
CA PRO A 82 1.71 -6.20 3.01
C PRO A 82 2.94 -6.87 3.66
N ALA A 83 4.00 -7.12 2.89
CA ALA A 83 5.22 -7.73 3.40
C ALA A 83 5.97 -6.86 4.42
N SER A 84 5.73 -5.54 4.42
CA SER A 84 6.30 -4.62 5.42
C SER A 84 5.62 -4.72 6.78
N LEU A 85 4.37 -5.22 6.86
CA LEU A 85 3.60 -5.22 8.09
C LEU A 85 4.29 -5.98 9.24
N PRO A 86 4.81 -7.22 9.07
CA PRO A 86 5.51 -7.91 10.15
C PRO A 86 6.70 -7.10 10.70
N LEU A 87 7.44 -6.41 9.83
CA LEU A 87 8.56 -5.58 10.22
C LEU A 87 8.11 -4.34 11.01
N LEU A 88 7.04 -3.68 10.57
CA LEU A 88 6.47 -2.52 11.26
C LEU A 88 5.91 -2.90 12.64
N LEU A 89 5.21 -4.02 12.75
CA LEU A 89 4.74 -4.54 14.02
C LEU A 89 5.89 -4.94 14.95
N PHE A 90 6.92 -5.59 14.41
CA PHE A 90 8.14 -5.89 15.16
C PHE A 90 8.80 -4.61 15.68
N PHE A 91 8.93 -3.58 14.84
CA PHE A 91 9.51 -2.30 15.22
C PHE A 91 8.72 -1.64 16.35
N GLY A 92 7.39 -1.55 16.22
CA GLY A 92 6.52 -0.99 17.26
C GLY A 92 6.61 -1.74 18.60
N GLN A 93 6.62 -3.07 18.56
CA GLN A 93 6.60 -3.88 19.78
C GLN A 93 7.99 -4.05 20.42
N LYS A 94 9.05 -4.24 19.63
CA LYS A 94 10.39 -4.58 20.12
C LYS A 94 11.33 -3.40 20.20
N VAL A 95 11.28 -2.48 19.24
CA VAL A 95 12.18 -1.31 19.20
C VAL A 95 11.58 -0.17 20.02
N LEU A 96 10.34 0.20 19.70
CA LEU A 96 9.64 1.28 20.40
C LEU A 96 9.02 0.83 21.75
N ARG A 97 9.01 -0.49 22.00
CA ARG A 97 8.47 -1.10 23.23
C ARG A 97 7.06 -0.63 23.54
N LEU A 98 6.25 -0.38 22.51
CA LEU A 98 4.87 0.08 22.68
C LEU A 98 4.05 -1.02 23.34
N GLN A 99 3.29 -0.66 24.37
CA GLN A 99 2.43 -1.58 25.12
C GLN A 99 1.05 -0.95 25.33
N GLY A 100 0.05 -1.82 25.53
CA GLY A 100 -1.34 -1.43 25.78
C GLY A 100 -1.87 -0.47 24.71
N GLN A 101 -2.46 0.64 25.16
CA GLN A 101 -3.11 1.62 24.29
C GLN A 101 -2.17 2.26 23.26
N ALA A 102 -0.89 2.46 23.58
CA ALA A 102 0.06 3.06 22.65
C ALA A 102 0.33 2.16 21.43
N ALA A 103 0.39 0.85 21.63
CA ALA A 103 0.52 -0.12 20.54
C ALA A 103 -0.75 -0.14 19.67
N GLU A 104 -1.93 0.00 20.28
CA GLU A 104 -3.19 0.06 19.55
C GLU A 104 -3.28 1.31 18.67
N VAL A 105 -2.91 2.48 19.20
CA VAL A 105 -2.85 3.73 18.42
C VAL A 105 -1.85 3.62 17.27
N TYR A 106 -0.68 3.02 17.51
CA TYR A 106 0.31 2.78 16.45
C TYR A 106 -0.27 1.91 15.33
N ASN A 107 -0.90 0.80 15.70
CA ASN A 107 -1.51 -0.13 14.75
C ASN A 107 -2.66 0.51 13.96
N LEU A 108 -3.51 1.27 14.65
CA LEU A 108 -4.58 2.06 14.05
C LEU A 108 -4.03 3.07 13.04
N ALA A 109 -2.92 3.74 13.37
CA ALA A 109 -2.28 4.70 12.48
C ALA A 109 -1.71 4.04 11.21
N LEU A 110 -1.31 2.76 11.27
CA LEU A 110 -0.86 2.04 10.07
C LEU A 110 -1.97 1.88 9.02
N VAL A 111 -3.24 1.86 9.41
CA VAL A 111 -4.38 1.69 8.49
C VAL A 111 -4.42 2.77 7.40
N PRO A 112 -4.35 4.08 7.71
CA PRO A 112 -4.23 5.14 6.69
C PRO A 112 -2.80 5.34 6.19
N ILE A 113 -1.77 5.10 7.02
CA ILE A 113 -0.37 5.34 6.63
C ILE A 113 0.07 4.38 5.51
N LEU A 114 -0.31 3.11 5.56
CA LEU A 114 0.12 2.12 4.57
C LEU A 114 -0.41 2.41 3.16
N PRO A 115 -1.70 2.75 2.94
CA PRO A 115 -2.19 3.21 1.64
C PRO A 115 -1.52 4.51 1.18
N ILE A 116 -1.22 5.45 2.07
CA ILE A 116 -0.50 6.67 1.70
C ILE A 116 0.91 6.32 1.23
N ALA A 117 1.64 5.51 2.00
CA ALA A 117 2.97 5.03 1.64
C ALA A 117 2.96 4.25 0.32
N SER A 118 1.91 3.47 0.06
CA SER A 118 1.67 2.78 -1.20
C SER A 118 1.63 3.75 -2.39
N THR A 119 0.89 4.86 -2.28
CA THR A 119 0.83 5.86 -3.37
C THR A 119 2.17 6.57 -3.60
N LEU A 120 2.91 6.87 -2.52
CA LEU A 120 4.21 7.52 -2.61
C LEU A 120 5.26 6.59 -3.24
N LEU A 121 5.26 5.33 -2.83
CA LEU A 121 6.17 4.32 -3.34
C LEU A 121 5.88 4.01 -4.81
N GLU A 122 4.60 3.92 -5.20
CA GLU A 122 4.21 3.73 -6.59
C GLU A 122 4.74 4.87 -7.47
N ASP A 123 4.57 6.12 -7.05
CA ASP A 123 5.07 7.27 -7.83
C ASP A 123 6.60 7.30 -7.88
N ALA A 124 7.29 6.94 -6.79
CA ALA A 124 8.75 6.85 -6.75
C ALA A 124 9.28 5.77 -7.69
N ILE A 125 8.64 4.60 -7.74
CA ILE A 125 8.98 3.51 -8.66
C ILE A 125 8.69 3.94 -10.10
N THR A 126 7.52 4.54 -10.35
CA THR A 126 7.14 5.02 -11.69
C THR A 126 8.16 6.04 -12.20
N GLY A 127 8.55 7.01 -11.37
CA GLY A 127 9.56 8.01 -11.71
C GLY A 127 10.93 7.40 -11.98
N SER A 128 11.34 6.42 -11.16
CA SER A 128 12.61 5.69 -11.35
C SER A 128 12.63 4.90 -12.67
N LEU A 129 11.53 4.21 -13.00
CA LEU A 129 11.43 3.44 -14.25
C LEU A 129 11.44 4.36 -15.47
N ALA A 130 10.70 5.47 -15.44
CA ALA A 130 10.71 6.45 -16.53
C ALA A 130 12.10 7.07 -16.75
N ALA A 131 12.87 7.28 -15.68
CA ALA A 131 14.23 7.79 -15.77
C ALA A 131 15.22 6.77 -16.39
N ILE A 132 14.97 5.47 -16.21
CA ILE A 132 15.77 4.40 -16.84
C ILE A 132 15.49 4.33 -18.34
N ASP A 133 14.22 4.43 -18.76
CA ASP A 133 13.82 4.38 -20.18
C ASP A 133 14.30 5.62 -20.97
N HIS A 134 14.52 6.75 -20.30
CA HIS A 134 15.06 7.98 -20.89
C HIS A 134 16.56 8.19 -20.64
N ALA A 135 17.30 7.15 -20.21
CA ALA A 135 18.75 7.19 -20.29
C ALA A 135 19.13 7.53 -21.74
N PRO A 136 20.05 8.49 -21.98
CA PRO A 136 20.42 8.87 -23.32
C PRO A 136 20.85 7.58 -24.04
N GLU A 137 20.12 7.22 -25.09
CA GLU A 137 20.67 6.33 -26.10
C GLU A 137 22.01 6.95 -26.45
N ASP A 138 23.09 6.23 -26.13
CA ASP A 138 24.40 6.48 -26.67
C ASP A 138 24.19 6.42 -28.19
N GLN A 139 23.88 7.57 -28.79
CA GLN A 139 23.75 7.73 -30.23
C GLN A 139 25.11 7.31 -30.73
N ALA A 140 25.21 6.05 -31.17
CA ALA A 140 26.41 5.52 -31.76
C ALA A 140 26.78 6.49 -32.87
N ASP A 141 27.81 7.29 -32.60
CA ASP A 141 28.19 8.40 -33.45
C ASP A 141 28.84 7.81 -34.69
N TYR A 142 28.03 7.49 -35.71
CA TYR A 142 28.52 6.94 -36.97
C TYR A 142 29.25 7.99 -37.84
N SER A 143 29.53 9.20 -37.33
CA SER A 143 30.24 10.26 -38.06
C SER A 143 31.66 9.90 -38.47
N HIS A 144 32.23 8.82 -37.92
CA HIS A 144 33.55 8.31 -38.27
C HIS A 144 33.54 7.18 -39.33
N LEU A 145 32.39 6.83 -39.90
CA LEU A 145 32.25 5.78 -40.94
C LEU A 145 32.17 6.31 -42.38
N VAL A 146 32.61 7.56 -42.65
CA VAL A 146 32.65 8.14 -44.00
C VAL A 146 34.04 8.62 -44.37
#